data_AF-A0A0S8AMZ5-F1
#
_entry.id   AF-A0A0S8AMZ5-F1
#
_cell.length_a   1.000
_cell.length_b   1.000
_cell.length_c   1.000
_cell.angle_alpha   90.00
_cell.angle_beta   90.00
_cell.angle_gamma   90.00
#
_symmetry.space_group_name_H-M   'P 1'
#
loop_
_entity.id
_entity.type
_entity.pdbx_description
1 polymer ?
#
loop_
_entity_poly.entity_id
_entity_poly.type
_entity_poly.pdbx_seq_one_letter_code
_entity_poly.pdbx_strand_id
1 'polypeptide(L)'
;QTEKTEAKKLFELLKCIRCHSFGKDETVLAGELAPDMSLTKQRLKPDWVRDWLHNPQKLQPGTKMPNYFLIEEDGEVVELLPMPEKKIDLLVRYLFEM
;
A
#
# COMPACT_ATOMS: atom_id res chain seq x y z
N GLN A 1 10.49 17.93 -0.14
CA GLN A 1 9.18 18.26 0.48
C GLN A 1 7.98 17.88 -0.40
N THR A 2 8.02 18.11 -1.72
CA THR A 2 6.89 17.83 -2.64
C THR A 2 6.47 16.36 -2.68
N GLU A 3 7.44 15.44 -2.83
CA GLU A 3 7.17 13.99 -2.91
C GLU A 3 6.50 13.42 -1.66
N LYS A 4 6.92 13.84 -0.46
CA LYS A 4 6.29 13.40 0.81
C LYS A 4 4.83 13.84 0.91
N THR A 5 4.51 15.05 0.44
CA THR A 5 3.13 15.56 0.41
C THR A 5 2.29 14.80 -0.62
N GLU A 6 2.84 14.49 -1.79
CA GLU A 6 2.18 13.68 -2.81
C GLU A 6 1.90 12.25 -2.31
N ALA A 7 2.90 11.62 -1.69
CA ALA A 7 2.75 10.29 -1.11
C ALA A 7 1.70 10.26 0.01
N LYS A 8 1.67 11.28 0.89
CA LYS A 8 0.63 11.41 1.92
C LYS A 8 -0.77 11.53 1.30
N LYS A 9 -0.93 12.40 0.28
CA LYS A 9 -2.23 12.54 -0.42
C LYS A 9 -2.66 11.24 -1.08
N LEU A 10 -1.73 10.52 -1.70
CA LEU A 10 -2.00 9.22 -2.30
C LEU A 10 -2.41 8.19 -1.24
N PHE A 11 -1.69 8.12 -0.11
CA PHE A 11 -2.01 7.25 1.01
C PHE A 11 -3.43 7.52 1.57
N GLU A 12 -3.81 8.78 1.70
CA GLU A 12 -5.16 9.18 2.10
C GLU A 12 -6.22 8.82 1.03
N LEU A 13 -5.91 9.04 -0.26
CA LEU A 13 -6.79 8.73 -1.39
C LEU A 13 -7.10 7.22 -1.47
N LEU A 14 -6.10 6.37 -1.27
CA LEU A 14 -6.25 4.90 -1.27
C LEU A 14 -6.90 4.37 0.02
N LYS A 15 -7.11 5.25 1.00
CA LYS A 15 -7.79 4.96 2.28
C LYS A 15 -7.12 3.84 3.07
N CYS A 16 -5.79 3.79 3.08
CA CYS A 16 -5.00 2.73 3.72
C CYS A 16 -5.39 2.51 5.20
N ILE A 17 -5.68 3.60 5.92
CA ILE A 17 -6.06 3.58 7.35
C ILE A 17 -7.45 3.02 7.64
N ARG A 18 -8.27 2.72 6.62
CA ARG A 18 -9.55 2.02 6.85
C ARG A 18 -9.35 0.56 7.26
N CYS A 19 -8.22 -0.03 6.87
CA CYS A 19 -7.90 -1.42 7.15
C CYS A 19 -6.63 -1.56 7.98
N HIS A 20 -5.65 -0.67 7.84
CA HIS A 20 -4.39 -0.74 8.57
C HIS A 20 -4.34 0.25 9.73
N SER A 21 -3.89 -0.19 10.90
CA SER A 21 -3.58 0.72 12.00
C SER A 21 -2.23 1.40 11.77
N PHE A 22 -2.01 2.49 12.51
CA PHE A 22 -0.72 3.17 12.55
C PHE A 22 -0.33 3.47 13.99
N GLY A 23 0.44 2.55 14.60
CA GLY A 23 0.86 2.65 16.00
C GLY A 23 -0.32 2.55 16.96
N LYS A 24 -0.37 3.43 17.97
CA LYS A 24 -1.43 3.45 19.00
C LYS A 24 -2.79 3.99 18.49
N ASP A 25 -2.87 4.35 17.22
CA ASP A 25 -4.13 4.75 16.59
C ASP A 25 -4.97 3.50 16.31
N GLU A 26 -5.48 2.91 17.39
CA GLU A 26 -6.36 1.76 17.38
C GLU A 26 -7.77 2.22 17.03
N THR A 27 -7.99 2.58 15.77
CA THR A 27 -9.33 2.37 15.24
C THR A 27 -9.56 0.86 15.30
N VAL A 28 -10.41 0.41 16.22
CA VAL A 28 -10.55 -0.99 16.66
C VAL A 28 -10.72 -1.97 15.49
N LEU A 29 -11.27 -1.51 14.35
CA LEU A 29 -11.43 -2.31 13.14
C LEU A 29 -10.12 -2.57 12.37
N ALA A 30 -9.15 -1.66 12.42
CA ALA A 30 -7.95 -1.75 11.60
C ALA A 30 -6.96 -2.82 12.12
N GLY A 31 -6.78 -2.92 13.44
CA GLY A 31 -5.90 -3.93 14.05
C GLY A 31 -6.35 -5.38 13.81
N GLU A 32 -7.64 -5.60 13.57
CA GLU A 32 -8.21 -6.92 13.25
C GLU A 32 -8.18 -7.23 11.74
N LEU A 33 -8.19 -6.20 10.88
CA LEU A 33 -8.30 -6.36 9.44
C LEU A 33 -6.96 -6.42 8.72
N ALA A 34 -5.96 -5.66 9.17
CA ALA A 34 -4.65 -5.66 8.54
C ALA A 34 -3.50 -5.28 9.51
N PRO A 35 -2.23 -5.59 9.18
CA PRO A 35 -1.11 -5.31 10.07
C PRO A 35 -0.88 -3.80 10.32
N ASP A 36 -0.36 -3.48 11.50
CA ASP A 36 0.10 -2.12 11.86
C ASP A 36 1.26 -1.68 10.95
N MET A 37 1.03 -0.59 10.20
CA MET A 37 2.01 -0.04 9.27
C MET A 37 3.13 0.73 9.97
N SER A 38 3.00 1.09 11.25
CA SER A 38 4.10 1.70 12.02
C SER A 38 5.30 0.77 12.16
N LEU A 39 5.08 -0.54 12.00
CA LEU A 39 6.12 -1.58 12.08
C LEU A 39 6.77 -1.87 10.71
N THR A 40 6.38 -1.18 9.64
CA THR A 40 6.82 -1.47 8.26
C THR A 40 8.35 -1.52 8.16
N LYS A 41 9.02 -0.46 8.63
CA LYS A 41 10.49 -0.35 8.60
C LYS A 41 11.20 -1.44 9.42
N GLN A 42 10.56 -1.93 10.47
CA GLN A 42 11.14 -2.94 11.36
C GLN A 42 10.95 -4.37 10.81
N ARG A 43 9.83 -4.63 10.13
CA ARG A 43 9.41 -6.00 9.78
C ARG A 43 9.52 -6.34 8.30
N LEU A 44 9.51 -5.35 7.42
CA LEU A 44 9.40 -5.55 5.98
C LEU A 44 10.61 -4.99 5.23
N LYS A 45 10.83 -5.51 4.02
CA LYS A 45 11.84 -4.99 3.09
C LYS A 45 11.16 -4.07 2.07
N PRO A 46 11.78 -2.95 1.63
CA PRO A 46 11.18 -2.05 0.66
C PRO A 46 10.74 -2.74 -0.64
N ASP A 47 11.58 -3.63 -1.18
CA ASP A 47 11.27 -4.37 -2.42
C ASP A 47 10.07 -5.31 -2.24
N TRP A 48 9.95 -5.94 -1.08
CA TRP A 48 8.78 -6.77 -0.79
C TRP A 48 7.49 -5.93 -0.72
N VAL A 49 7.55 -4.73 -0.13
CA VAL A 49 6.38 -3.82 -0.09
C VAL A 49 6.03 -3.31 -1.48
N ARG A 50 7.03 -3.05 -2.34
CA ARG A 50 6.82 -2.72 -3.75
C ARG A 50 6.05 -3.83 -4.46
N ASP A 51 6.53 -5.06 -4.38
CA ASP A 51 5.89 -6.22 -5.03
C ASP A 51 4.46 -6.41 -4.48
N TRP A 52 4.28 -6.23 -3.18
CA TRP A 52 2.99 -6.28 -2.52
C TRP A 52 2.02 -5.20 -2.98
N LEU A 53 2.47 -3.96 -3.23
CA LEU A 53 1.62 -2.90 -3.77
C LEU A 53 1.32 -3.09 -5.27
N HIS A 54 2.24 -3.70 -6.00
CA HIS A 54 2.09 -3.96 -7.43
C HIS A 54 0.99 -4.99 -7.71
N ASN A 55 1.00 -6.15 -7.04
CA ASN A 55 -0.05 -7.16 -7.16
C ASN A 55 -0.16 -8.02 -5.89
N PRO A 56 -0.91 -7.56 -4.87
CA PRO A 56 -1.12 -8.32 -3.63
C PRO A 56 -1.79 -9.69 -3.85
N GLN A 57 -2.69 -9.83 -4.84
CA GLN A 57 -3.35 -11.12 -5.13
C GLN A 57 -2.37 -12.18 -5.63
N LYS A 58 -1.35 -11.79 -6.38
CA LYS A 58 -0.30 -12.71 -6.86
C LYS A 58 0.58 -13.23 -5.72
N LEU A 59 0.85 -12.40 -4.71
CA LEU A 59 1.65 -12.80 -3.55
C LEU A 59 0.83 -13.54 -2.49
N GLN A 60 -0.41 -13.13 -2.26
CA GLN A 60 -1.33 -13.76 -1.32
C GLN A 60 -2.74 -13.86 -1.95
N PRO A 61 -3.04 -14.98 -2.63
CA PRO A 61 -4.37 -15.21 -3.18
C PRO A 61 -5.45 -15.15 -2.10
N GLY A 62 -6.51 -14.39 -2.36
CA GLY A 62 -7.63 -14.22 -1.42
C GLY A 62 -7.36 -13.18 -0.33
N THR A 63 -6.27 -12.42 -0.39
CA THR A 63 -6.10 -11.23 0.46
C THR A 63 -7.24 -10.24 0.28
N LYS A 64 -7.65 -9.58 1.35
CA LYS A 64 -8.67 -8.52 1.31
C LYS A 64 -8.13 -7.18 0.82
N MET A 65 -6.80 -7.04 0.72
CA MET A 65 -6.19 -5.82 0.22
C MET A 65 -6.49 -5.67 -1.28
N PRO A 66 -7.10 -4.55 -1.71
CA PRO A 66 -7.39 -4.31 -3.12
C PRO A 66 -6.12 -4.14 -3.95
N ASN A 67 -6.22 -4.48 -5.23
CA ASN A 67 -5.29 -4.03 -6.24
C ASN A 67 -5.59 -2.55 -6.56
N TYR A 68 -4.68 -1.64 -6.24
CA TYR A 68 -4.90 -0.19 -6.44
C TYR A 68 -4.28 0.35 -7.73
N PHE A 69 -3.31 -0.35 -8.28
CA PHE A 69 -2.51 0.14 -9.41
C PHE A 69 -2.76 -0.66 -10.68
N LEU A 70 -2.86 -1.98 -10.56
CA LEU A 70 -2.89 -2.89 -11.69
C LEU A 70 -3.90 -4.00 -11.44
N ILE A 71 -4.69 -4.36 -12.46
CA ILE A 71 -5.48 -5.59 -12.46
C ILE A 71 -5.13 -6.40 -13.70
N GLU A 72 -5.26 -7.73 -13.59
CA GLU A 72 -5.18 -8.61 -14.75
C GLU A 72 -6.60 -8.95 -15.19
N GLU A 73 -6.98 -8.52 -16.40
CA GLU A 73 -8.25 -8.82 -17.04
C GLU A 73 -7.97 -9.49 -18.39
N ASP A 74 -8.54 -10.68 -18.61
CA ASP A 74 -8.37 -11.49 -19.83
C ASP A 74 -6.91 -11.74 -20.27
N GLY A 75 -5.99 -11.78 -19.31
CA GLY A 75 -4.56 -11.99 -19.56
C GLY A 75 -3.78 -10.71 -19.90
N GLU A 76 -4.43 -9.55 -19.87
CA GLU A 76 -3.80 -8.25 -20.02
C GLU A 76 -3.72 -7.51 -18.69
N VAL A 77 -2.63 -6.78 -18.49
CA VAL A 77 -2.45 -5.91 -17.31
C VAL A 77 -3.04 -4.54 -17.61
N VAL A 78 -4.05 -4.13 -16.83
CA VAL A 78 -4.71 -2.83 -16.93
C VAL A 78 -4.24 -1.92 -15.79
N GLU A 79 -3.76 -0.72 -16.14
CA GLU A 79 -3.43 0.31 -15.17
C GLU A 79 -4.68 1.04 -14.66
N LEU A 80 -4.92 0.99 -13.35
CA LEU A 80 -6.03 1.67 -12.69
C LEU A 80 -5.75 3.13 -12.36
N LEU A 81 -4.47 3.48 -12.27
CA LEU A 81 -4.00 4.81 -11.92
C LEU A 81 -2.81 5.19 -12.79
N PRO A 82 -2.71 6.43 -13.27
CA PRO A 82 -1.59 6.84 -14.13
C PRO A 82 -0.27 6.77 -13.38
N MET A 83 0.79 6.36 -14.06
CA MET A 83 2.15 6.22 -13.52
C MET A 83 2.20 5.31 -12.27
N PRO A 84 1.78 4.04 -12.38
CA PRO A 84 1.68 3.13 -11.24
C PRO A 84 3.03 2.94 -10.53
N GLU A 85 4.12 2.71 -11.28
CA GLU A 85 5.46 2.52 -10.69
C GLU A 85 5.91 3.71 -9.84
N LYS A 86 5.75 4.93 -10.36
CA LYS A 86 6.12 6.15 -9.62
C LYS A 86 5.30 6.31 -8.35
N LYS A 87 4.02 5.93 -8.39
CA LYS A 87 3.12 6.01 -7.22
C LYS A 87 3.47 4.95 -6.17
N ILE A 88 3.78 3.72 -6.60
CA ILE A 88 4.26 2.65 -5.73
C ILE A 88 5.57 3.08 -5.07
N ASP A 89 6.53 3.62 -5.84
CA ASP A 89 7.78 4.18 -5.31
C ASP A 89 7.55 5.20 -4.21
N LEU A 90 6.66 6.17 -4.46
CA LEU A 90 6.32 7.21 -3.50
C LEU A 90 5.74 6.64 -2.21
N LEU A 91 4.84 5.66 -2.30
CA LEU A 91 4.26 5.00 -1.13
C LEU A 91 5.29 4.18 -0.36
N VAL A 92 6.15 3.42 -1.06
CA VAL A 92 7.22 2.64 -0.42
C VAL A 92 8.16 3.58 0.34
N ARG A 93 8.63 4.66 -0.28
CA ARG A 93 9.47 5.65 0.43
C ARG A 93 8.73 6.22 1.63
N TYR A 94 7.47 6.64 1.46
CA TYR A 94 6.67 7.19 2.55
C TYR A 94 6.52 6.23 3.74
N LEU A 95 6.29 4.95 3.50
CA LEU A 95 6.15 3.93 4.55
C LEU A 95 7.47 3.63 5.30
N PHE A 96 8.63 3.91 4.71
CA PHE A 96 9.96 3.63 5.30
C PHE A 96 10.70 4.88 5.82
N GLU A 97 10.30 6.07 5.38
CA GLU A 97 10.84 7.38 5.78
C GLU A 97 9.99 8.10 6.84
N MET A 98 8.86 7.50 7.22
CA MET A 98 8.06 7.95 8.36
C MET A 98 8.68 7.54 9.70
#